data_AF-A0A7D5GR65-F1
#
_entry.id   AF-A0A7D5GR65-F1
#
_cell.length_a   1.000
_cell.length_b   1.000
_cell.length_c   1.000
_cell.angle_alpha   90.00
_cell.angle_beta   90.00
_cell.angle_gamma   90.00
#
_symmetry.space_group_name_H-M   'P 1'
#
loop_
_entity.id
_entity.type
_entity.pdbx_description
1 polymer ?
#
loop_
_entity_poly.entity_id
_entity_poly.type
_entity_poly.pdbx_seq_one_letter_code
_entity_poly.pdbx_strand_id
1 'polypeptide(L)'
;MSDHIDAMATRQHHSTTRESIKKCNDSISRRFHVTLAVYKTIKATTQLLGVVAGIIALQQGADPLTTIVVIGGVIFGPEYMEMILTRDENREE
;
A
#
# COMPACT_ATOMS: atom_id res chain seq x y z
N MET A 1 11.52 -11.93 -45.15
CA MET A 1 12.02 -12.35 -43.82
C MET A 1 12.29 -11.11 -42.98
N SER A 2 11.24 -10.34 -42.68
CA SER A 2 11.32 -9.11 -41.87
C SER A 2 9.97 -8.71 -41.28
N ASP A 3 9.06 -9.67 -41.07
CA ASP A 3 7.74 -9.39 -40.45
C ASP A 3 7.58 -10.10 -39.09
N HIS A 4 8.57 -10.87 -38.66
CA HIS A 4 8.50 -11.66 -37.42
C HIS A 4 9.13 -10.97 -36.21
N ILE A 5 9.83 -9.84 -36.39
CA ILE A 5 10.46 -9.10 -35.27
C ILE A 5 9.54 -7.99 -34.74
N ASP A 6 8.66 -7.42 -35.57
CA ASP A 6 7.71 -6.38 -35.12
C ASP A 6 6.54 -6.93 -34.28
N ALA A 7 6.35 -8.25 -34.25
CA ALA A 7 5.38 -8.89 -33.37
C ALA A 7 5.83 -8.95 -31.89
N MET A 8 7.09 -8.61 -31.59
CA MET A 8 7.67 -8.72 -30.24
C MET A 8 7.67 -7.40 -29.45
N ALA A 9 7.29 -6.28 -30.06
CA ALA A 9 7.33 -4.95 -29.43
C ALA A 9 5.98 -4.43 -28.90
N THR A 10 4.89 -5.20 -28.99
CA THR A 10 3.55 -4.79 -28.54
C THR A 10 2.91 -5.73 -27.52
N ARG A 11 3.67 -6.63 -26.90
CA ARG A 11 3.24 -7.34 -25.68
C ARG A 11 3.59 -6.56 -24.40
N GLN A 12 3.45 -5.23 -24.43
CA GLN A 12 2.97 -4.48 -23.25
C GLN A 12 1.50 -4.82 -23.02
N HIS A 13 1.20 -6.11 -22.91
CA HIS A 13 -0.13 -6.61 -22.67
C HIS A 13 -0.44 -6.19 -21.24
N HIS A 14 -1.19 -5.10 -21.17
CA HIS A 14 -2.06 -4.63 -20.10
C HIS A 14 -2.68 -5.82 -19.36
N SER A 15 -1.87 -6.54 -18.58
CA SER A 15 -2.28 -7.64 -17.71
C SER A 15 -3.16 -6.97 -16.69
N THR A 16 -4.44 -7.06 -17.01
CA THR A 16 -5.50 -6.19 -16.54
C THR A 16 -5.36 -5.96 -15.04
N THR A 17 -5.49 -4.71 -14.62
CA THR A 17 -5.54 -4.29 -13.21
C THR A 17 -6.38 -5.25 -12.36
N ARG A 18 -7.41 -5.87 -12.97
CA ARG A 18 -8.30 -6.87 -12.38
C ARG A 18 -7.64 -8.22 -12.06
N GLU A 19 -6.76 -8.76 -12.92
CA GLU A 19 -6.03 -10.00 -12.63
C GLU A 19 -4.98 -9.80 -11.54
N SER A 20 -4.25 -8.67 -11.57
CA SER A 20 -3.29 -8.34 -10.52
C SER A 20 -3.98 -8.08 -9.18
N ILE A 21 -5.14 -7.39 -9.20
CA ILE A 21 -5.99 -7.27 -8.01
C ILE A 21 -6.44 -8.66 -7.53
N LYS A 22 -6.86 -9.57 -8.41
CA LYS A 22 -7.33 -10.91 -8.03
C LYS A 22 -6.21 -11.74 -7.38
N LYS A 23 -5.00 -11.74 -7.96
CA LYS A 23 -3.82 -12.42 -7.39
C LYS A 23 -3.40 -11.83 -6.04
N CYS A 24 -3.41 -10.50 -5.92
CA CYS A 24 -3.15 -9.80 -4.66
C CYS A 24 -4.21 -10.11 -3.59
N ASN A 25 -5.49 -10.11 -3.98
CA ASN A 25 -6.58 -10.45 -3.07
C ASN A 25 -6.45 -11.90 -2.57
N ASP A 26 -6.03 -12.82 -3.45
CA ASP A 26 -5.84 -14.23 -3.11
C ASP A 26 -4.61 -14.44 -2.20
N SER A 27 -3.51 -13.71 -2.41
CA SER A 27 -2.33 -13.78 -1.54
C SER A 27 -2.60 -13.20 -0.14
N ILE A 28 -3.31 -12.07 -0.03
CA ILE A 28 -3.69 -11.47 1.25
C ILE A 28 -4.73 -12.33 1.99
N SER A 29 -5.72 -12.87 1.27
CA SER A 29 -6.74 -13.74 1.86
C SER A 29 -6.13 -15.03 2.43
N ARG A 30 -5.10 -15.61 1.80
CA ARG A 30 -4.39 -16.78 2.34
C ARG A 30 -3.53 -16.47 3.57
N ARG A 31 -2.91 -15.29 3.63
CA ARG A 31 -1.94 -14.94 4.69
C ARG A 31 -2.59 -14.33 5.92
N PHE A 32 -3.72 -13.64 5.77
CA PHE A 32 -4.39 -12.92 6.85
C PHE A 32 -5.88 -13.27 7.02
N HIS A 33 -6.46 -14.15 6.19
CA HIS A 33 -7.90 -14.45 6.19
C HIS A 33 -8.80 -13.19 6.02
N VAL A 34 -8.29 -12.14 5.39
CA VAL A 34 -9.05 -10.90 5.12
C VAL A 34 -8.90 -10.48 3.67
N THR A 35 -9.95 -9.89 3.11
CA THR A 35 -9.90 -9.34 1.75
C THR A 35 -9.10 -8.04 1.73
N LEU A 36 -8.54 -7.69 0.56
CA LEU A 36 -7.82 -6.42 0.31
C LEU A 36 -8.66 -5.20 0.70
N ALA A 37 -9.98 -5.28 0.50
CA ALA A 37 -10.90 -4.24 0.92
C ALA A 37 -10.89 -4.05 2.44
N VAL A 38 -10.94 -5.14 3.22
CA VAL A 38 -10.90 -5.05 4.69
C VAL A 38 -9.55 -4.55 5.17
N TYR A 39 -8.45 -5.02 4.58
CA TYR A 39 -7.11 -4.52 4.89
C TYR A 39 -7.02 -2.99 4.71
N LYS A 40 -7.47 -2.48 3.57
CA LYS A 40 -7.48 -1.03 3.29
C LYS A 40 -8.39 -0.27 4.26
N THR A 41 -9.53 -0.84 4.64
CA THR A 41 -10.43 -0.24 5.64
C THR A 41 -9.75 -0.12 7.00
N ILE A 42 -9.13 -1.19 7.50
CA ILE A 42 -8.41 -1.17 8.78
C ILE A 42 -7.28 -0.14 8.75
N LYS A 43 -6.50 -0.11 7.66
CA LYS A 43 -5.43 0.87 7.48
C LYS A 43 -5.95 2.31 7.56
N ALA A 44 -7.00 2.62 6.81
CA ALA A 44 -7.59 3.95 6.78
C ALA A 44 -8.17 4.36 8.15
N THR A 45 -8.83 3.43 8.86
CA THR A 45 -9.38 3.74 10.20
C THR A 45 -8.28 3.95 11.23
N THR A 46 -7.20 3.15 11.20
CA THR A 46 -6.05 3.36 12.09
C THR A 46 -5.36 4.70 11.83
N GLN A 47 -5.13 5.07 10.56
CA GLN A 47 -4.56 6.37 10.21
C GLN A 47 -5.45 7.53 10.69
N LEU A 48 -6.77 7.42 10.51
CA LEU A 48 -7.74 8.41 11.00
C LEU A 48 -7.69 8.56 12.52
N LEU A 49 -7.65 7.45 13.27
CA LEU A 49 -7.51 7.46 14.73
C LEU A 49 -6.21 8.15 15.17
N GLY A 50 -5.10 7.91 14.46
CA GLY A 50 -3.82 8.57 14.71
C GLY A 50 -3.89 10.09 14.55
N VAL A 51 -4.54 10.57 13.48
CA VAL A 51 -4.76 12.01 13.26
C VAL A 51 -5.61 12.62 14.38
N VAL A 52 -6.73 11.98 14.73
CA VAL A 52 -7.63 12.46 15.80
C VAL A 52 -6.89 12.51 17.13
N ALA A 53 -6.14 11.46 17.47
CA ALA A 53 -5.33 11.42 18.68
C ALA A 53 -4.28 12.54 18.72
N GLY A 54 -3.64 12.82 17.58
CA GLY A 54 -2.70 13.93 17.45
C GLY A 54 -3.36 15.30 17.64
N ILE A 55 -4.55 15.53 17.08
CA ILE A 55 -5.31 16.77 17.31
C ILE A 55 -5.65 16.95 18.80
N ILE A 56 -6.07 15.87 19.47
CA ILE A 56 -6.36 15.89 20.91
C ILE A 56 -5.07 16.19 21.70
N ALA A 57 -3.93 15.61 21.31
CA ALA A 57 -2.65 15.87 21.95
C ALA A 57 -2.24 17.35 21.81
N LEU A 58 -2.43 17.96 20.64
CA LEU A 58 -2.22 19.41 20.44
C LEU A 58 -3.10 20.24 21.37
N GLN A 59 -4.38 19.88 21.52
CA GLN A 59 -5.30 20.55 22.44
C GLN A 59 -4.86 20.42 23.91
N GLN A 60 -4.19 19.33 24.27
CA GLN A 60 -3.64 19.09 25.61
C GLN A 60 -2.26 19.75 25.82
N GLY A 61 -1.75 20.50 24.83
CA GLY A 61 -0.48 21.21 24.94
C GLY A 61 0.75 20.38 24.55
N ALA A 62 0.58 19.27 23.84
CA ALA A 62 1.71 18.55 23.26
C ALA A 62 2.46 19.44 22.26
N ASP A 63 3.78 19.21 22.16
CA ASP A 63 4.62 19.94 21.21
C ASP A 63 4.10 19.78 19.77
N PRO A 64 3.82 20.88 19.05
CA PRO A 64 3.23 20.81 17.72
C PRO A 64 4.10 20.12 16.68
N LEU A 65 5.41 20.35 16.71
CA LEU A 65 6.34 19.75 15.74
C LEU A 65 6.40 18.23 15.93
N THR A 66 6.56 17.79 17.18
CA THR A 66 6.56 16.36 17.53
C THR A 66 5.25 15.69 17.11
N THR A 67 4.12 16.34 17.37
CA THR A 67 2.81 15.80 17.02
C THR A 67 2.64 15.67 15.51
N ILE A 68 3.05 16.67 14.73
CA ILE A 68 3.02 16.63 13.26
C ILE A 68 3.92 15.50 12.73
N VAL A 69 5.13 15.34 13.28
CA VAL A 69 6.05 14.27 12.88
C VAL A 69 5.46 12.90 13.17
N VAL A 70 4.84 12.71 14.34
CA VAL A 70 4.18 11.44 14.70
C VAL A 70 2.99 11.16 13.78
N ILE A 71 2.10 12.13 13.55
CA ILE A 71 0.98 11.97 12.61
C ILE A 71 1.51 11.62 11.21
N GLY A 72 2.53 12.33 10.74
CA GLY A 72 3.18 12.05 9.47
C GLY A 72 3.72 10.62 9.40
N GLY A 73 4.40 10.16 10.45
CA GLY A 73 4.87 8.78 10.56
C GLY A 73 3.75 7.74 10.51
N VAL A 74 2.62 8.01 11.19
CA VAL A 74 1.45 7.12 11.18
C VAL A 74 0.79 7.05 9.79
N ILE A 75 0.76 8.18 9.07
CA ILE A 75 0.16 8.24 7.72
C ILE A 75 1.09 7.64 6.67
N PHE A 76 2.38 7.98 6.66
CA PHE A 76 3.31 7.60 5.59
C PHE A 76 4.06 6.29 5.86
N GLY A 77 4.24 5.92 7.12
CA GLY A 77 5.00 4.74 7.53
C GLY A 77 4.49 3.44 6.92
N PRO A 78 3.18 3.13 6.99
CA PRO A 78 2.64 1.89 6.43
C PRO A 78 2.85 1.79 4.91
N GLU A 79 2.67 2.88 4.17
CA GLU A 79 2.84 2.99 2.72
C GLU A 79 4.29 2.73 2.32
N TYR A 80 5.23 3.29 3.09
CA TYR A 80 6.65 3.04 2.89
C TYR A 80 7.02 1.58 3.15
N MET A 81 6.46 0.96 4.20
CA MET A 81 6.67 -0.46 4.50
C MET A 81 6.08 -1.38 3.43
N GLU A 82 4.87 -1.08 2.93
CA GLU A 82 4.27 -1.84 1.83
C GLU A 82 5.13 -1.77 0.55
N MET A 83 5.73 -0.62 0.24
CA MET A 83 6.65 -0.49 -0.89
C MET A 83 7.91 -1.33 -0.72
N ILE A 84 8.50 -1.37 0.48
CA ILE A 84 9.69 -2.19 0.74
C ILE A 84 9.35 -3.68 0.64
N LEU A 85 8.29 -4.12 1.32
CA LEU A 85 7.88 -5.53 1.32
C LEU A 85 7.52 -6.03 -0.09
N THR A 86 6.82 -5.20 -0.86
CA THR A 86 6.50 -5.53 -2.26
C THR A 86 7.76 -5.57 -3.13
N ARG A 87 8.76 -4.72 -2.86
CA ARG A 87 10.04 -4.75 -3.60
C ARG A 87 10.87 -5.99 -3.29
N ASP A 88 10.90 -6.43 -2.04
CA ASP A 88 11.63 -7.63 -1.64
C ASP A 88 10.98 -8.90 -2.21
N GLU A 89 9.65 -8.98 -2.20
CA GLU A 89 8.91 -10.12 -2.80
C GLU A 89 9.23 -10.30 -4.30
N ASN A 90 9.37 -9.21 -5.05
CA ASN A 90 9.70 -9.26 -6.48
C ASN A 90 11.18 -9.53 -6.79
N ARG A 91 12.07 -9.59 -5.78
CA ARG A 91 13.51 -9.80 -5.97
C ARG A 91 13.93 -11.25 -5.77
N GLU A 92 13.05 -12.07 -5.19
CA GLU A 92 13.23 -13.51 -4.97
C GLU A 92 12.61 -14.38 -6.08
N GLU A 93 11.94 -13.77 -7.08
CA GLU A 93 11.49 -14.41 -8.33
C GLU A 93 12.43 -14.12 -9.50
#